data_AF-R1G333-F1
#
_entry.id   AF-R1G333-F1
#
_cell.length_a   1.000
_cell.length_b   1.000
_cell.length_c   1.000
_cell.angle_alpha   90.00
_cell.angle_beta   90.00
_cell.angle_gamma   90.00
#
_symmetry.space_group_name_H-M   'P 1'
#
loop_
_entity.id
_entity.type
_entity.pdbx_description
1 polymer ?
#
loop_
_entity_poly.entity_id
_entity_poly.type
_entity_poly.pdbx_seq_one_letter_code
_entity_poly.pdbx_strand_id
1 'polypeptide(L)'
;MSEPIPESIPTSADPRTHRPTKKRALSPTSAQANQLEALFKHPDREIQVPAGSKSKSLPPPPEIVANVQGSSAGAGSGEFHVYKASRRREYERLRLMDEETKKEQQNKEFEEKMAEMRKKDEAKTNKNKARREKAKARKHKKPENGESGGVTTAGNGTENGEKKLGQGLKRRLPEGDEPTDSPANVSAEAANSDEIGIVIHDED
;
A
#
# COMPACT_ATOMS: atom_id res chain seq x y z
N MET A 1 7.38 -14.57 -53.78
CA MET A 1 6.08 -14.04 -53.31
C MET A 1 5.08 -15.17 -53.50
N SER A 2 4.58 -15.77 -52.43
CA SER A 2 3.64 -16.91 -52.50
C SER A 2 2.23 -16.43 -52.86
N GLU A 3 1.55 -17.16 -53.73
CA GLU A 3 0.20 -16.86 -54.21
C GLU A 3 -0.86 -17.06 -53.09
N PRO A 4 -1.96 -16.27 -53.06
CA PRO A 4 -3.00 -16.40 -52.04
C PRO A 4 -3.91 -17.60 -52.35
N ILE A 5 -3.72 -18.69 -51.62
CA ILE A 5 -4.56 -19.89 -51.65
C ILE A 5 -5.76 -19.62 -50.70
N PRO A 6 -7.00 -20.07 -50.97
CA PRO A 6 -8.16 -19.82 -50.10
C PRO A 6 -7.97 -20.32 -48.65
N GLU A 7 -7.11 -21.32 -48.45
CA GLU A 7 -6.74 -21.83 -47.13
C GLU A 7 -5.73 -20.95 -46.37
N SER A 8 -5.05 -20.02 -47.05
CA SER A 8 -4.10 -19.08 -46.45
C SER A 8 -4.73 -17.76 -46.02
N ILE A 9 -6.05 -17.57 -46.23
CA ILE A 9 -6.77 -16.42 -45.68
C ILE A 9 -6.92 -16.69 -44.18
N PRO A 10 -6.32 -15.87 -43.30
CA PRO A 10 -6.52 -16.05 -41.87
C PRO A 10 -8.02 -15.99 -41.59
N THR A 11 -8.55 -16.90 -40.79
CA THR A 11 -9.99 -17.02 -40.47
C THR A 11 -10.61 -15.74 -39.91
N SER A 12 -9.80 -14.74 -39.56
CA SER A 12 -10.20 -13.37 -39.24
C SER A 12 -10.69 -12.52 -40.41
N ALA A 13 -10.42 -12.91 -41.66
CA ALA A 13 -10.75 -12.14 -42.87
C ALA A 13 -11.87 -12.78 -43.72
N ASP A 14 -12.42 -13.92 -43.31
CA ASP A 14 -13.53 -14.58 -44.00
C ASP A 14 -14.89 -13.91 -43.65
N PRO A 15 -15.60 -13.30 -44.62
CA PRO A 15 -16.89 -12.66 -44.40
C PRO A 15 -18.02 -13.62 -43.98
N ARG A 16 -17.84 -14.93 -44.15
CA ARG A 16 -18.79 -15.95 -43.65
C ARG A 16 -18.71 -16.11 -42.14
N THR A 17 -17.59 -15.71 -41.54
CA THR A 17 -17.44 -15.68 -40.09
C THR A 17 -18.04 -14.38 -39.58
N HIS A 18 -19.21 -14.44 -38.93
CA HIS A 18 -19.85 -13.29 -38.27
C HIS A 18 -19.11 -12.84 -37.00
N ARG A 19 -17.77 -12.90 -37.02
CA ARG A 19 -16.95 -12.47 -35.90
C ARG A 19 -16.99 -10.94 -35.84
N PRO A 20 -17.25 -10.34 -34.67
CA PRO A 20 -17.24 -8.89 -34.53
C PRO A 20 -15.84 -8.36 -34.85
N THR A 21 -15.73 -7.58 -35.92
CA THR A 21 -14.47 -6.97 -36.39
C THR A 21 -13.92 -5.91 -35.44
N LYS A 22 -14.76 -5.39 -34.54
CA LYS A 22 -14.40 -4.41 -33.52
C LYS A 22 -14.70 -4.97 -32.13
N LYS A 23 -13.66 -5.07 -31.29
CA LYS A 23 -13.81 -5.29 -29.85
C LYS A 23 -14.55 -4.08 -29.28
N ARG A 24 -15.82 -4.23 -28.89
CA ARG A 24 -16.53 -3.18 -28.16
C ARG A 24 -15.85 -3.01 -26.81
N ALA A 25 -15.51 -1.78 -26.43
CA ALA A 25 -15.09 -1.51 -25.06
C ALA A 25 -16.32 -1.68 -24.17
N LEU A 26 -16.38 -2.78 -23.40
CA LEU A 26 -17.46 -3.02 -22.47
C LEU A 26 -17.41 -1.95 -21.37
N SER A 27 -18.55 -1.33 -21.08
CA SER A 27 -18.70 -0.50 -19.88
C SER A 27 -18.46 -1.38 -18.64
N PRO A 28 -17.99 -0.82 -17.50
CA PRO A 28 -17.80 -1.57 -16.27
C PRO A 28 -19.05 -2.36 -15.86
N THR A 29 -20.23 -1.76 -16.00
CA THR A 29 -21.53 -2.39 -15.74
C THR A 29 -21.81 -3.56 -16.68
N SER A 30 -21.50 -3.43 -17.98
CA SER A 30 -21.68 -4.53 -18.92
C SER A 30 -20.71 -5.70 -18.68
N ALA A 31 -19.48 -5.42 -18.22
CA ALA A 31 -18.53 -6.46 -17.85
C ALA A 31 -19.00 -7.25 -16.63
N GLN A 32 -19.53 -6.56 -15.60
CA GLN A 32 -20.14 -7.18 -14.43
C GLN A 32 -21.39 -7.99 -14.80
N ALA A 33 -22.27 -7.45 -15.64
CA ALA A 33 -23.46 -8.15 -16.10
C ALA A 33 -23.12 -9.48 -16.80
N ASN A 34 -22.10 -9.48 -17.66
CA ASN A 34 -21.65 -10.70 -18.32
C ASN A 34 -21.04 -11.73 -17.34
N GLN A 35 -20.33 -11.27 -16.30
CA GLN A 35 -19.82 -12.15 -15.25
C GLN A 35 -20.97 -12.77 -14.44
N LEU A 36 -21.99 -11.98 -14.10
CA LEU A 36 -23.19 -12.46 -13.41
C LEU A 36 -23.96 -13.46 -14.29
N GLU A 37 -24.15 -13.16 -15.58
CA GLU A 37 -24.80 -14.07 -16.53
C GLU A 37 -24.04 -15.41 -16.61
N ALA A 38 -22.70 -15.38 -16.61
CA ALA A 38 -21.88 -16.59 -16.60
C ALA A 38 -22.03 -17.39 -15.31
N LEU A 39 -22.14 -16.74 -14.14
CA LEU A 39 -22.39 -17.39 -12.86
C LEU A 39 -23.80 -18.00 -12.80
N PHE A 40 -24.82 -17.29 -13.30
CA PHE A 40 -26.21 -17.77 -13.31
C PHE A 40 -26.48 -18.94 -14.26
N LYS A 41 -25.60 -19.21 -15.24
CA LYS A 41 -25.71 -20.41 -16.09
C LYS A 41 -25.56 -21.70 -15.30
N HIS A 42 -24.86 -21.67 -14.17
CA HIS A 42 -24.62 -22.82 -13.30
C HIS A 42 -24.79 -22.43 -11.82
N PRO A 43 -26.04 -22.24 -11.36
CA PRO A 43 -26.31 -21.75 -10.01
C PRO A 43 -25.90 -22.75 -8.91
N ASP A 44 -25.85 -24.05 -9.22
CA ASP A 44 -25.49 -25.10 -8.26
C ASP A 44 -23.97 -25.24 -8.05
N ARG A 45 -23.14 -24.54 -8.83
CA ARG A 45 -21.68 -24.62 -8.72
C ARG A 45 -21.18 -23.77 -7.56
N GLU A 46 -20.46 -24.40 -6.62
CA GLU A 46 -19.79 -23.67 -5.55
C GLU A 46 -18.80 -22.63 -6.08
N ILE A 47 -18.94 -21.39 -5.60
CA ILE A 47 -18.06 -20.28 -5.97
C ILE A 47 -16.86 -20.28 -5.03
N GLN A 48 -15.68 -20.57 -5.57
CA GLN A 48 -14.42 -20.45 -4.83
C GLN A 48 -14.00 -18.98 -4.77
N VAL A 49 -14.25 -18.33 -3.64
CA VAL A 49 -13.66 -17.01 -3.37
C VAL A 49 -12.16 -17.20 -3.12
N PRO A 50 -11.28 -16.56 -3.90
CA PRO A 50 -9.85 -16.73 -3.70
C PRO A 50 -9.48 -16.24 -2.31
N ALA A 51 -8.84 -17.11 -1.52
CA ALA A 51 -8.16 -16.67 -0.32
C ALA A 51 -7.10 -15.62 -0.72
N GLY A 52 -6.84 -14.64 0.15
CA GLY A 52 -5.89 -13.57 -0.11
C GLY A 52 -4.50 -14.08 -0.55
N SER A 53 -3.70 -13.20 -1.17
CA SER A 53 -2.36 -13.55 -1.64
C SER A 53 -1.51 -14.12 -0.50
N LYS A 54 -0.98 -15.33 -0.69
CA LYS A 54 -0.03 -15.94 0.26
C LYS A 54 1.25 -15.09 0.32
N SER A 55 1.87 -15.01 1.50
CA SER A 55 3.20 -14.42 1.63
C SER A 55 4.21 -15.24 0.81
N LYS A 56 5.19 -14.55 0.23
CA LYS A 56 6.30 -15.20 -0.46
C LYS A 56 7.18 -15.85 0.60
N SER A 57 7.40 -17.15 0.52
CA SER A 57 8.25 -17.91 1.45
C SER A 57 9.12 -18.86 0.65
N LEU A 58 10.37 -19.03 1.08
CA LEU A 58 11.30 -19.98 0.46
C LEU A 58 11.14 -21.36 1.10
N PRO A 59 11.32 -22.44 0.32
CA PRO A 59 11.38 -23.77 0.89
C PRO A 59 12.56 -23.87 1.87
N PRO A 60 12.40 -24.59 2.99
CA PRO A 60 13.49 -24.79 3.93
C PRO A 60 14.67 -25.51 3.24
N PRO A 61 15.91 -25.20 3.62
CA PRO A 61 17.06 -25.94 3.12
C PRO A 61 16.95 -27.42 3.51
N PRO A 62 17.34 -28.36 2.61
CA PRO A 62 17.32 -29.78 2.94
C PRO A 62 18.32 -30.09 4.06
N GLU A 63 17.92 -30.95 5.00
CA GLU A 63 18.76 -31.32 6.15
C GLU A 63 19.97 -32.18 5.77
N ILE A 64 19.79 -33.10 4.81
CA ILE A 64 20.84 -34.02 4.37
C ILE A 64 21.08 -33.85 2.88
N VAL A 65 22.32 -33.55 2.51
CA VAL A 65 22.77 -33.56 1.12
C VAL A 65 23.51 -34.86 0.88
N ALA A 66 22.90 -35.78 0.12
CA ALA A 66 23.46 -37.11 -0.11
C ALA A 66 24.65 -37.12 -1.10
N ASN A 67 24.79 -36.07 -1.91
CA ASN A 67 25.72 -36.04 -3.05
C ASN A 67 26.99 -35.21 -2.76
N VAL A 68 27.47 -35.22 -1.51
CA VAL A 68 28.67 -34.45 -1.13
C VAL A 68 29.92 -35.23 -1.52
N GLN A 69 30.67 -34.69 -2.49
CA GLN A 69 31.98 -35.22 -2.87
C GLN A 69 33.00 -34.93 -1.74
N GLY A 70 34.02 -35.77 -1.57
CA GLY A 70 35.01 -35.62 -0.49
C GLY A 70 35.73 -34.27 -0.51
N SER A 71 36.16 -33.78 0.66
CA SER A 71 36.68 -32.41 0.83
C SER A 71 37.95 -32.09 0.03
N SER A 72 38.74 -33.10 -0.34
CA SER A 72 39.96 -32.96 -1.15
C SER A 72 39.72 -33.21 -2.64
N ALA A 73 38.50 -33.57 -3.04
CA ALA A 73 38.20 -33.86 -4.42
C ALA A 73 38.05 -32.57 -5.23
N GLY A 74 38.53 -32.57 -6.48
CA GLY A 74 38.54 -31.38 -7.33
C GLY A 74 37.15 -30.90 -7.76
N ALA A 75 37.08 -29.69 -8.33
CA ALA A 75 35.84 -29.11 -8.83
C ALA A 75 35.28 -29.93 -10.00
N GLY A 76 34.08 -30.51 -9.81
CA GLY A 76 33.34 -31.20 -10.87
C GLY A 76 32.66 -30.22 -11.83
N SER A 77 32.24 -30.71 -13.00
CA SER A 77 31.55 -29.88 -14.02
C SER A 77 30.19 -29.34 -13.55
N GLY A 78 29.54 -29.99 -12.59
CA GLY A 78 28.26 -29.57 -12.02
C GLY A 78 28.38 -28.57 -10.86
N GLU A 79 29.57 -28.37 -10.30
CA GLU A 79 29.76 -27.58 -9.08
C GLU A 79 29.37 -26.11 -9.28
N PHE A 80 29.65 -25.56 -10.47
CA PHE A 80 29.23 -24.21 -10.83
C PHE A 80 27.71 -24.01 -10.73
N HIS A 81 26.94 -25.00 -11.18
CA HIS A 81 25.48 -24.91 -11.14
C HIS A 81 24.94 -25.07 -9.72
N VAL A 82 25.58 -25.90 -8.89
CA VAL A 82 25.27 -26.03 -7.47
C VAL A 82 25.47 -24.70 -6.75
N TYR A 83 26.63 -24.06 -6.93
CA TYR A 83 26.91 -22.73 -6.39
C TYR A 83 25.93 -21.65 -6.89
N LYS A 84 25.64 -21.64 -8.20
CA LYS A 84 24.69 -20.67 -8.78
C LYS A 84 23.29 -20.82 -8.16
N ALA A 85 22.83 -22.04 -7.95
CA ALA A 85 21.54 -22.31 -7.34
C ALA A 85 21.52 -21.96 -5.84
N SER A 86 22.58 -22.33 -5.09
CA SER A 86 22.68 -22.02 -3.67
C SER A 86 22.78 -20.52 -3.41
N ARG A 87 23.60 -19.80 -4.18
CA ARG A 87 23.75 -18.34 -4.11
C ARG A 87 22.44 -17.62 -4.42
N ARG A 88 21.71 -18.06 -5.45
CA ARG A 88 20.40 -17.51 -5.79
C ARG A 88 19.40 -17.68 -4.65
N ARG A 89 19.33 -18.89 -4.09
CA ARG A 89 18.46 -19.19 -2.93
C ARG A 89 18.81 -18.33 -1.73
N GLU A 90 20.10 -18.13 -1.46
CA GLU A 90 20.55 -17.33 -0.32
C GLU A 90 20.25 -15.84 -0.50
N TYR A 91 20.44 -15.29 -1.71
CA TYR A 91 20.05 -13.90 -2.00
C TYR A 91 18.55 -13.69 -1.92
N GLU A 92 17.75 -14.64 -2.39
CA GLU A 92 16.30 -14.59 -2.20
C GLU A 92 15.94 -14.65 -0.71
N ARG A 93 16.66 -15.44 0.10
CA ARG A 93 16.42 -15.57 1.55
C ARG A 93 16.72 -14.28 2.29
N LEU A 94 17.90 -13.71 2.07
CA LEU A 94 18.30 -12.43 2.65
C LEU A 94 17.34 -11.32 2.24
N ARG A 95 16.98 -11.27 0.95
CA ARG A 95 16.03 -10.29 0.44
C ARG A 95 14.66 -10.38 1.12
N LEU A 96 14.12 -11.59 1.30
CA LEU A 96 12.83 -11.75 1.99
C LEU A 96 12.91 -11.33 3.46
N MET A 97 13.99 -11.69 4.16
CA MET A 97 14.21 -11.26 5.54
C MET A 97 14.31 -9.74 5.66
N ASP A 98 15.02 -9.08 4.74
CA ASP A 98 15.12 -7.62 4.69
C ASP A 98 13.78 -6.96 4.33
N GLU A 99 13.00 -7.55 3.42
CA GLU A 99 11.66 -7.06 3.06
C GLU A 99 10.67 -7.20 4.24
N GLU A 100 10.73 -8.31 4.98
CA GLU A 100 9.89 -8.56 6.15
C GLU A 100 10.22 -7.60 7.29
N THR A 101 11.50 -7.43 7.63
CA THR A 101 11.95 -6.50 8.69
C THR A 101 11.57 -5.06 8.37
N LYS A 102 11.77 -4.61 7.12
CA LYS A 102 11.34 -3.26 6.68
C LYS A 102 9.83 -3.09 6.80
N LYS A 103 9.05 -4.09 6.38
CA LYS A 103 7.58 -4.04 6.47
C LYS A 103 7.12 -3.99 7.93
N GLU A 104 7.75 -4.76 8.81
CA GLU A 104 7.43 -4.77 10.24
C GLU A 104 7.72 -3.42 10.89
N GLN A 105 8.88 -2.81 10.60
CA GLN A 105 9.23 -1.48 11.07
C GLN A 105 8.21 -0.43 10.58
N GLN A 106 7.91 -0.42 9.29
CA GLN A 106 6.92 0.50 8.71
C GLN A 106 5.53 0.34 9.32
N ASN A 107 5.10 -0.90 9.57
CA ASN A 107 3.81 -1.17 10.21
C ASN A 107 3.79 -0.65 11.66
N LYS A 108 4.86 -0.89 12.43
CA LYS A 108 5.01 -0.38 13.80
C LYS A 108 4.93 1.14 13.84
N GLU A 109 5.72 1.82 13.01
CA GLU A 109 5.71 3.28 12.89
C GLU A 109 4.32 3.83 12.50
N PHE A 110 3.65 3.15 11.56
CA PHE A 110 2.31 3.52 11.14
C PHE A 110 1.28 3.35 12.26
N GLU A 111 1.32 2.23 12.98
CA GLU A 111 0.43 1.94 14.10
C GLU A 111 0.63 2.94 15.25
N GLU A 112 1.87 3.27 15.59
CA GLU A 112 2.21 4.28 16.59
C GLU A 112 1.66 5.65 16.19
N LYS A 113 1.91 6.07 14.94
CA LYS A 113 1.40 7.35 14.41
C LYS A 113 -0.12 7.41 14.41
N MET A 114 -0.79 6.33 14.00
CA MET A 114 -2.25 6.23 14.02
C MET A 114 -2.80 6.28 15.44
N ALA A 115 -2.16 5.58 16.39
CA ALA A 115 -2.55 5.60 17.79
C ALA A 115 -2.39 6.99 18.42
N GLU A 116 -1.31 7.70 18.09
CA GLU A 116 -1.12 9.09 18.52
C GLU A 116 -2.19 10.04 17.98
N MET A 117 -2.48 9.98 16.68
CA MET A 117 -3.51 10.81 16.08
C MET A 117 -4.87 10.54 16.71
N ARG A 118 -5.20 9.27 16.91
CA ARG A 118 -6.43 8.85 17.59
C ARG A 118 -6.51 9.38 19.02
N LYS A 119 -5.43 9.29 19.80
CA LYS A 119 -5.36 9.85 21.17
C LYS A 119 -5.55 11.38 21.16
N LYS A 120 -4.94 12.10 20.21
CA LYS A 120 -5.09 13.56 20.06
C LYS A 120 -6.53 13.94 19.74
N ASP A 121 -7.20 13.18 18.88
CA ASP A 121 -8.60 13.41 18.52
C ASP A 121 -9.57 13.04 19.66
N GLU A 122 -9.32 11.94 20.35
CA GLU A 122 -10.07 11.55 21.56
C GLU A 122 -9.93 12.59 22.68
N ALA A 123 -8.73 13.14 22.89
CA ALA A 123 -8.52 14.21 23.88
C ALA A 123 -9.30 15.50 23.52
N LYS A 124 -9.28 15.91 22.25
CA LYS A 124 -10.04 17.08 21.76
C LYS A 124 -11.55 16.86 21.89
N THR A 125 -12.03 15.69 21.47
CA THR A 125 -13.46 15.35 21.54
C THR A 125 -13.95 15.24 22.98
N ASN A 126 -13.20 14.61 23.89
CA ASN A 126 -13.52 14.53 25.32
C ASN A 126 -13.54 15.92 25.98
N LYS A 127 -12.58 16.79 25.68
CA LYS A 127 -12.57 18.17 26.19
C LYS A 127 -13.81 18.95 25.74
N ASN A 128 -14.21 18.79 24.47
CA ASN A 128 -15.39 19.45 23.92
C ASN A 128 -16.69 18.86 24.48
N LYS A 129 -16.77 17.54 24.67
CA LYS A 129 -17.90 16.84 25.30
C LYS A 129 -18.08 17.31 26.75
N ALA A 130 -17.00 17.34 27.53
CA ALA A 130 -17.03 17.84 28.91
C ALA A 130 -17.46 19.31 29.00
N ARG A 131 -17.03 20.18 28.06
CA ARG A 131 -17.51 21.57 27.97
C ARG A 131 -19.03 21.64 27.70
N ARG A 132 -19.54 20.82 26.78
CA ARG A 132 -20.97 20.75 26.45
C ARG A 132 -21.81 20.21 27.62
N GLU A 133 -21.33 19.17 28.31
CA GLU A 133 -22.02 18.58 29.47
C GLU A 133 -22.07 19.56 30.65
N LYS A 134 -20.97 20.26 30.94
CA LYS A 134 -20.96 21.35 31.94
C LYS A 134 -21.96 22.47 31.59
N ALA A 135 -22.04 22.86 30.32
CA ALA A 135 -23.00 23.86 29.86
C ALA A 135 -24.46 23.36 29.96
N LYS A 136 -24.73 22.10 29.61
CA LYS A 136 -26.06 21.47 29.78
C LYS A 136 -26.45 21.41 31.26
N ALA A 137 -25.56 20.95 32.13
CA ALA A 137 -25.80 20.89 33.57
C ALA A 137 -26.10 22.28 34.17
N ARG A 138 -25.41 23.34 33.74
CA ARG A 138 -25.72 24.73 34.14
C ARG A 138 -27.10 25.19 33.67
N LYS A 139 -27.54 24.79 32.48
CA LYS A 139 -28.89 25.10 31.98
C LYS A 139 -29.98 24.34 32.74
N HIS A 140 -29.78 23.06 33.03
CA HIS A 140 -30.74 22.26 33.81
C HIS A 140 -30.79 22.64 35.29
N LYS A 141 -29.72 23.21 35.85
CA LYS A 141 -29.69 23.74 37.24
C LYS A 141 -30.23 25.16 37.39
N LYS A 142 -30.60 25.86 36.31
CA LYS A 142 -31.41 27.06 36.43
C LYS A 142 -32.87 26.61 36.58
N PRO A 143 -33.49 26.72 37.76
CA PRO A 143 -34.89 26.39 37.91
C PRO A 143 -35.74 27.34 37.06
N GLU A 144 -36.90 26.85 36.60
CA GLU A 144 -38.01 27.68 36.15
C GLU A 144 -38.50 28.56 37.32
N ASN A 145 -37.78 29.63 37.64
CA ASN A 145 -38.36 30.81 38.28
C ASN A 145 -37.34 31.96 38.34
N GLY A 146 -37.76 33.16 37.94
CA GLY A 146 -37.09 34.40 38.31
C GLY A 146 -36.68 35.29 37.15
N GLU A 147 -37.63 36.10 36.68
CA GLU A 147 -37.37 37.37 36.03
C GLU A 147 -36.77 38.37 37.05
N SER A 148 -35.65 39.03 36.71
CA SER A 148 -35.26 40.43 37.04
C SER A 148 -33.73 40.63 37.25
N GLY A 149 -33.13 41.51 36.43
CA GLY A 149 -32.29 42.65 36.87
C GLY A 149 -30.80 42.50 37.28
N GLY A 150 -29.91 43.18 36.54
CA GLY A 150 -28.69 43.88 37.03
C GLY A 150 -27.37 43.05 37.13
N VAL A 151 -26.31 43.25 36.31
CA VAL A 151 -25.25 44.32 36.36
C VAL A 151 -24.36 44.12 37.62
N THR A 152 -23.03 43.90 37.64
CA THR A 152 -21.87 44.22 36.77
C THR A 152 -20.57 43.59 37.31
N THR A 153 -19.62 43.26 36.41
CA THR A 153 -18.14 43.52 36.38
C THR A 153 -17.27 42.99 37.54
N ALA A 154 -16.10 42.36 37.39
CA ALA A 154 -14.91 42.52 36.54
C ALA A 154 -14.08 41.21 36.57
N GLY A 155 -13.17 40.83 35.67
CA GLY A 155 -12.47 41.33 34.47
C GLY A 155 -11.66 40.11 33.96
N ASN A 156 -10.92 40.05 32.84
CA ASN A 156 -10.35 40.95 31.84
C ASN A 156 -9.72 39.96 30.81
N GLY A 157 -9.72 40.09 29.48
CA GLY A 157 -10.15 41.11 28.53
C GLY A 157 -10.34 40.47 27.14
N THR A 158 -11.30 41.04 26.39
CA THR A 158 -11.15 41.65 25.05
C THR A 158 -10.18 41.01 24.01
N GLU A 159 -10.44 40.98 22.70
CA GLU A 159 -11.52 41.44 21.82
C GLU A 159 -11.19 41.03 20.37
N ASN A 160 -12.19 40.55 19.62
CA ASN A 160 -12.63 41.10 18.31
C ASN A 160 -13.52 40.11 17.53
N GLY A 161 -14.59 40.67 16.95
CA GLY A 161 -15.60 40.01 16.12
C GLY A 161 -15.02 39.37 14.85
N GLU A 162 -15.77 38.64 14.04
CA GLU A 162 -17.13 38.93 13.59
C GLU A 162 -17.88 37.63 13.27
N LYS A 163 -19.20 37.62 13.49
CA LYS A 163 -20.10 36.66 12.85
C LYS A 163 -20.39 37.16 11.43
N LYS A 164 -20.08 36.36 10.41
CA LYS A 164 -20.85 36.34 9.16
C LYS A 164 -21.23 34.90 8.81
N LEU A 165 -22.53 34.64 8.87
CA LEU A 165 -23.17 33.54 8.18
C LEU A 165 -23.03 33.74 6.67
N GLY A 166 -22.67 32.66 5.97
CA GLY A 166 -23.02 32.41 4.57
C GLY A 166 -22.33 33.26 3.51
N GLN A 167 -21.30 32.70 2.88
CA GLN A 167 -21.16 32.74 1.41
C GLN A 167 -19.99 31.87 0.92
N GLY A 168 -20.29 31.03 -0.06
CA GLY A 168 -19.40 30.76 -1.18
C GLY A 168 -18.22 29.83 -0.92
N LEU A 169 -18.41 28.57 -1.29
CA LEU A 169 -17.37 27.63 -1.66
C LEU A 169 -16.49 28.22 -2.80
N LYS A 170 -15.48 29.02 -2.46
CA LYS A 170 -14.41 29.41 -3.39
C LYS A 170 -13.19 28.55 -3.12
N ARG A 171 -12.96 27.62 -4.05
CA ARG A 171 -11.77 26.78 -4.20
C ARG A 171 -10.51 27.62 -3.95
N ARG A 172 -9.71 27.25 -2.94
CA ARG A 172 -8.32 27.70 -2.83
C ARG A 172 -7.48 26.82 -3.76
N LEU A 173 -6.90 27.43 -4.80
CA LEU A 173 -5.71 26.91 -5.47
C LEU A 173 -4.55 26.96 -4.45
N PRO A 174 -3.72 25.92 -4.33
CA PRO A 174 -2.40 26.06 -3.75
C PRO A 174 -1.40 26.48 -4.83
N GLU A 175 -0.71 27.59 -4.60
CA GLU A 175 0.46 28.03 -5.33
C GLU A 175 1.64 27.95 -4.35
N GLY A 176 2.68 27.19 -4.69
CA GLY A 176 3.98 27.20 -4.01
C GLY A 176 4.58 25.84 -3.65
N ASP A 177 5.65 25.51 -4.39
CA ASP A 177 6.75 24.57 -4.11
C ASP A 177 6.55 23.06 -4.33
N GLU A 178 6.64 22.67 -5.61
CA GLU A 178 7.05 21.33 -6.04
C GLU A 178 8.59 21.27 -6.23
N PRO A 179 9.35 20.48 -5.46
CA PRO A 179 10.63 19.98 -5.92
C PRO A 179 10.38 18.80 -6.88
N THR A 180 10.52 19.07 -8.18
CA THR A 180 10.50 18.04 -9.22
C THR A 180 11.78 17.22 -9.16
N ASP A 181 11.71 15.96 -8.74
CA ASP A 181 12.76 14.98 -9.04
C ASP A 181 12.18 13.86 -9.92
N SER A 182 12.42 13.98 -11.22
CA SER A 182 12.33 12.87 -12.17
C SER A 182 13.71 12.25 -12.33
N PRO A 183 13.88 10.93 -12.15
CA PRO A 183 15.16 10.28 -12.41
C PRO A 183 15.28 9.88 -13.88
N ALA A 184 16.15 10.57 -14.62
CA ALA A 184 16.64 10.13 -15.92
C ALA A 184 18.17 10.24 -15.97
N ASN A 185 18.82 9.18 -15.49
CA ASN A 185 19.97 8.48 -16.09
C ASN A 185 20.81 9.25 -17.13
N VAL A 186 22.08 9.62 -16.85
CA VAL A 186 23.30 8.94 -17.36
C VAL A 186 24.60 9.55 -16.79
N SER A 187 25.59 8.66 -16.59
CA SER A 187 27.06 8.84 -16.69
C SER A 187 27.83 9.69 -15.68
N ALA A 188 28.53 9.02 -14.76
CA ALA A 188 29.90 9.38 -14.37
C ALA A 188 30.65 8.14 -13.85
N GLU A 189 31.79 7.89 -14.49
CA GLU A 189 32.73 6.79 -14.27
C GLU A 189 33.55 6.96 -12.96
N ALA A 190 33.97 5.81 -12.41
CA ALA A 190 35.18 5.56 -11.62
C ALA A 190 35.33 6.13 -10.18
N ALA A 191 35.23 5.23 -9.19
CA ALA A 191 36.24 5.06 -8.14
C ALA A 191 36.08 3.67 -7.50
N ASN A 192 37.10 2.82 -7.64
CA ASN A 192 37.24 1.57 -6.87
C ASN A 192 37.35 1.93 -5.38
N SER A 193 36.57 1.26 -4.53
CA SER A 193 36.83 1.20 -3.10
C SER A 193 37.12 -0.25 -2.73
N ASP A 194 38.40 -0.51 -2.53
CA ASP A 194 38.94 -1.77 -2.06
C ASP A 194 38.27 -2.23 -0.74
N GLU A 195 37.94 -3.52 -0.72
CA GLU A 195 38.03 -4.44 0.43
C GLU A 195 37.62 -3.89 1.81
N ILE A 196 36.35 -4.08 2.18
CA ILE A 196 35.91 -3.98 3.58
C ILE A 196 36.34 -5.27 4.29
N GLY A 197 37.57 -5.29 4.78
CA GLY A 197 38.07 -6.30 5.70
C GLY A 197 37.44 -6.15 7.09
N ILE A 198 37.04 -7.27 7.70
CA ILE A 198 36.57 -7.32 9.08
C ILE A 198 37.79 -7.17 10.01
N VAL A 199 37.87 -6.07 10.75
CA VAL A 199 38.86 -5.88 11.81
C VAL A 199 38.28 -6.46 13.11
N ILE A 200 38.86 -7.57 13.58
CA ILE A 200 38.59 -8.15 14.90
C ILE A 200 39.63 -7.57 15.85
N HIS A 201 39.18 -6.88 16.90
CA HIS A 201 40.02 -6.47 18.01
C HIS A 201 39.95 -7.55 19.09
N ASP A 202 41.07 -8.25 19.31
CA ASP A 202 41.28 -9.09 20.48
C ASP A 202 41.72 -8.18 21.63
N GLU A 203 40.89 -8.04 22.67
CA GLU A 203 41.28 -7.48 23.96
C GLU A 203 41.53 -8.63 24.95
N ASP A 204 42.75 -8.72 25.45
CA ASP A 204 43.16 -9.45 26.66
C ASP A 204 42.73 -8.72 27.94
#